data_AF-A0A9Y2B3P4-F1
#
_entry.id   AF-A0A9Y2B3P4-F1
#
_cell.length_a   1.000
_cell.length_b   1.000
_cell.length_c   1.000
_cell.angle_alpha   90.00
_cell.angle_beta   90.00
_cell.angle_gamma   90.00
#
_symmetry.space_group_name_H-M   'P 1'
#
loop_
_entity.id
_entity.type
_entity.pdbx_description
1 polymer ?
#
loop_
_entity_poly.entity_id
_entity_poly.type
_entity_poly.pdbx_seq_one_letter_code
_entity_poly.pdbx_strand_id
1 'polypeptide(L)'
;MARLRSMIFGLPLCIAISSCAGTYGQPKNAPEQAYMSPDIQGLKLEFDIDEQDLRPVPGTNSKVLSGFGYITNNGTVIREVPTILLVMLDKHQKIIFSQDIVSNEKVIAPGETIKVTYLAQGFPTDAETLEFSWKP
;
A
#
# COMPACT_ATOMS: atom_id res chain seq x y z
N MET A 1 67.40 -10.17 -1.57
CA MET A 1 66.18 -10.56 -2.31
C MET A 1 65.05 -10.73 -1.32
N ALA A 2 63.94 -10.00 -1.50
CA ALA A 2 62.55 -10.35 -1.14
C ALA A 2 61.72 -9.05 -1.02
N ARG A 3 60.75 -8.89 -1.92
CA ARG A 3 59.73 -7.84 -1.89
C ARG A 3 58.58 -8.29 -0.99
N LEU A 4 58.03 -7.39 -0.16
CA LEU A 4 56.74 -7.59 0.52
C LEU A 4 56.08 -6.21 0.72
N ARG A 5 55.14 -5.84 -0.16
CA ARG A 5 53.68 -5.75 0.08
C ARG A 5 53.34 -4.84 1.26
N SER A 6 52.99 -3.59 0.99
CA SER A 6 51.60 -3.07 0.90
C SER A 6 50.93 -2.85 2.26
N MET A 7 50.71 -1.58 2.60
CA MET A 7 49.44 -1.15 3.20
C MET A 7 49.30 0.36 2.99
N ILE A 8 48.62 0.74 1.90
CA ILE A 8 48.24 2.12 1.60
C ILE A 8 46.91 2.40 2.29
N PHE A 9 46.90 3.48 3.06
CA PHE A 9 45.74 4.17 3.62
C PHE A 9 44.64 4.35 2.57
N GLY A 10 43.42 3.93 2.89
CA GLY A 10 42.26 4.12 2.03
C GLY A 10 41.00 4.34 2.86
N LEU A 11 40.83 5.56 3.37
CA LEU A 11 39.53 6.06 3.77
C LEU A 11 38.78 6.47 2.50
N PRO A 12 37.54 5.99 2.29
CA PRO A 12 36.53 6.91 1.81
C PRO A 12 35.20 6.73 2.53
N LEU A 13 34.78 7.80 3.21
CA LEU A 13 33.48 8.45 3.05
C LEU A 13 32.27 7.51 2.84
N CYS A 14 31.70 7.02 3.94
CA CYS A 14 30.34 6.48 3.94
C CYS A 14 29.33 7.62 3.75
N ILE A 15 29.03 7.97 2.49
CA ILE A 15 27.81 8.69 2.16
C ILE A 15 26.69 7.65 2.25
N ALA A 16 25.95 7.66 3.36
CA ALA A 16 24.69 6.94 3.46
C ALA A 16 23.68 7.64 2.53
N ILE A 17 23.63 7.19 1.28
CA ILE A 17 22.56 7.54 0.37
C ILE A 17 21.32 6.83 0.91
N SER A 18 20.45 7.57 1.58
CA SER A 18 19.08 7.14 1.81
C SER A 18 18.48 6.81 0.46
N SER A 19 18.33 5.52 0.18
CA SER A 19 17.44 5.04 -0.86
C SER A 19 16.02 5.37 -0.43
N CYS A 20 15.57 6.61 -0.67
CA CYS A 20 14.16 6.81 -0.99
C CYS A 20 13.92 5.93 -2.22
N ALA A 21 13.26 4.79 -2.01
CA ALA A 21 12.90 3.88 -3.08
C ALA A 21 12.24 4.70 -4.20
N GLY A 22 12.90 4.63 -5.35
CA GLY A 22 12.60 5.45 -6.49
C GLY A 22 11.21 5.16 -7.03
N THR A 23 10.64 6.23 -7.60
CA THR A 23 9.84 6.20 -8.82
C THR A 23 8.61 5.31 -8.79
N TYR A 24 7.45 5.96 -8.62
CA TYR A 24 6.14 5.51 -9.08
C TYR A 24 6.20 5.20 -10.59
N GLY A 25 6.70 4.02 -10.94
CA GLY A 25 6.69 3.46 -12.28
C GLY A 25 5.73 2.29 -12.29
N GLN A 26 4.43 2.56 -12.44
CA GLN A 26 3.46 1.50 -12.67
C GLN A 26 3.67 0.95 -14.10
N PRO A 27 3.78 -0.37 -14.28
CA PRO A 27 3.97 -0.96 -15.61
C PRO A 27 2.72 -0.72 -16.47
N LYS A 28 2.91 -0.06 -17.64
CA LYS A 28 1.83 0.36 -18.54
C LYS A 28 1.04 -0.79 -19.21
N ASN A 29 1.33 -2.05 -18.89
CA ASN A 29 0.90 -3.23 -19.65
C ASN A 29 0.38 -4.40 -18.78
N ALA A 30 0.14 -4.24 -17.48
CA ALA A 30 -0.60 -5.26 -16.74
C ALA A 30 -2.11 -5.04 -17.01
N PRO A 31 -2.91 -6.08 -17.29
CA PRO A 31 -4.36 -5.92 -17.34
C PRO A 31 -4.81 -5.36 -15.99
N GLU A 32 -5.66 -4.32 -15.99
CA GLU A 32 -6.08 -3.57 -14.80
C GLU A 32 -6.63 -4.47 -13.67
N GLN A 33 -7.15 -5.66 -14.00
CA GLN A 33 -7.58 -6.66 -13.03
C GLN A 33 -6.44 -7.41 -12.30
N ALA A 34 -5.17 -7.27 -12.72
CA ALA A 34 -4.06 -8.04 -12.16
C ALA A 34 -3.57 -7.56 -10.78
N TYR A 35 -3.96 -6.36 -10.36
CA TYR A 35 -3.64 -5.84 -9.02
C TYR A 35 -4.65 -6.23 -7.96
N MET A 36 -5.82 -6.71 -8.38
CA MET A 36 -6.90 -7.09 -7.48
C MET A 36 -6.90 -8.60 -7.35
N SER A 37 -6.51 -9.09 -6.18
CA SER A 37 -6.64 -10.50 -5.88
C SER A 37 -8.11 -10.88 -5.71
N PRO A 38 -8.52 -12.07 -6.18
CA PRO A 38 -9.84 -12.61 -5.85
C PRO A 38 -9.99 -12.71 -4.32
N ASP A 39 -11.22 -12.56 -3.84
CA ASP A 39 -11.58 -12.71 -2.43
C ASP A 39 -10.81 -13.88 -1.78
N ILE A 40 -10.01 -13.56 -0.77
CA ILE A 40 -9.26 -14.57 -0.04
C ILE A 40 -10.26 -15.40 0.74
N GLN A 41 -10.25 -16.71 0.49
CA GLN A 41 -11.25 -17.63 1.05
C GLN A 41 -11.35 -17.52 2.58
N GLY A 42 -12.47 -16.99 3.05
CA GLY A 42 -12.79 -16.83 4.46
C GLY A 42 -12.37 -15.50 5.07
N LEU A 43 -11.72 -14.58 4.35
CA LEU A 43 -11.53 -13.20 4.80
C LEU A 43 -12.43 -12.27 3.98
N LYS A 44 -13.29 -11.53 4.68
CA LYS A 44 -14.17 -10.53 4.07
C LYS A 44 -13.57 -9.15 4.28
N LEU A 45 -13.48 -8.37 3.21
CA LEU A 45 -13.13 -6.95 3.25
C LEU A 45 -14.42 -6.12 3.25
N GLU A 46 -14.56 -5.24 4.22
CA GLU A 46 -15.67 -4.29 4.30
C GLU A 46 -15.10 -2.88 4.46
N PHE A 47 -14.90 -2.19 3.35
CA PHE A 47 -14.45 -0.80 3.31
C PHE A 47 -15.60 0.04 2.80
N ASP A 48 -16.33 0.67 3.73
CA ASP A 48 -17.42 1.56 3.36
C ASP A 48 -16.82 2.86 2.80
N ILE A 49 -17.22 3.23 1.59
CA ILE A 49 -16.76 4.45 0.92
C ILE A 49 -17.43 5.69 1.50
N ASP A 50 -18.63 5.54 2.05
CA ASP A 50 -19.42 6.63 2.60
C ASP A 50 -18.91 7.04 3.99
N GLU A 51 -18.20 6.15 4.69
CA GLU A 51 -17.57 6.41 6.00
C GLU A 51 -16.18 7.07 5.90
N GLN A 52 -15.74 7.43 4.69
CA GLN A 52 -14.39 7.98 4.45
C GLN A 52 -14.38 9.51 4.50
N ASP A 53 -13.46 10.08 5.27
CA ASP A 53 -13.23 11.53 5.32
C ASP A 53 -12.27 11.95 4.20
N LEU A 54 -12.86 12.45 3.12
CA LEU A 54 -12.18 13.09 1.99
C LEU A 54 -11.96 14.57 2.31
N ARG A 55 -10.73 14.92 2.71
CA ARG A 55 -10.37 16.30 3.03
C ARG A 55 -9.42 16.90 2.00
N PRO A 56 -9.75 18.06 1.40
CA PRO A 56 -8.80 18.78 0.55
C PRO A 56 -7.65 19.35 1.41
N VAL A 57 -6.42 19.35 0.89
CA VAL A 57 -5.29 19.97 1.57
C VAL A 57 -5.18 21.44 1.14
N PRO A 58 -5.25 22.41 2.07
CA PRO A 58 -5.11 23.82 1.72
C PRO A 58 -3.76 24.11 1.05
N GLY A 59 -3.78 24.84 -0.07
CA GLY A 59 -2.57 25.27 -0.77
C GLY A 59 -1.96 24.26 -1.74
N THR A 60 -2.56 23.08 -1.94
CA THR A 60 -2.15 22.08 -2.93
C THR A 60 -3.35 21.49 -3.68
N ASN A 61 -3.16 21.04 -4.92
CA ASN A 61 -4.19 20.30 -5.69
C ASN A 61 -4.28 18.82 -5.28
N SER A 62 -3.99 18.54 -4.01
CA SER A 62 -3.94 17.21 -3.43
C SER A 62 -5.05 17.05 -2.40
N LYS A 63 -5.58 15.83 -2.34
CA LYS A 63 -6.57 15.45 -1.33
C LYS A 63 -5.91 14.49 -0.33
N VAL A 64 -6.48 14.46 0.87
CA VAL A 64 -6.20 13.49 1.92
C VAL A 64 -7.48 12.70 2.14
N LEU A 65 -7.32 11.40 2.24
CA LEU A 65 -8.37 10.44 2.48
C LEU A 65 -7.99 9.71 3.75
N SER A 66 -8.80 9.89 4.79
CA SER A 66 -8.73 9.05 5.97
C SER A 66 -10.00 8.25 6.07
N GLY A 67 -9.85 6.97 6.35
CA GLY A 67 -10.99 6.10 6.55
C GLY A 67 -10.61 4.91 7.40
N PHE A 68 -11.58 4.04 7.56
CA PHE A 68 -11.35 2.74 8.14
C PHE A 68 -12.13 1.71 7.35
N GLY A 69 -11.64 0.49 7.37
CA GLY A 69 -12.36 -0.67 6.93
C GLY A 69 -12.33 -1.75 7.99
N TYR A 70 -13.05 -2.81 7.71
CA TYR A 70 -13.12 -3.99 8.54
C TYR A 70 -12.63 -5.19 7.74
N ILE A 71 -11.91 -6.05 8.45
CA ILE A 71 -11.55 -7.37 7.96
C ILE A 71 -12.22 -8.36 8.90
N THR A 72 -13.05 -9.24 8.36
CA THR A 72 -13.72 -10.28 9.12
C THR A 72 -13.25 -11.64 8.66
N ASN A 73 -12.83 -12.49 9.59
CA ASN A 73 -12.53 -13.89 9.28
C ASN A 73 -13.78 -14.75 9.40
N ASN A 74 -14.46 -14.97 8.28
CA ASN A 74 -15.60 -15.88 8.15
C ASN A 74 -15.18 -17.36 8.01
N GLY A 75 -13.89 -17.66 8.04
CA GLY A 75 -13.37 -19.02 8.01
C GLY A 75 -13.43 -19.71 9.38
N THR A 76 -12.92 -20.94 9.42
CA THR A 76 -12.83 -21.78 10.64
C THR A 76 -11.41 -21.93 11.17
N VAL A 77 -10.44 -21.27 10.54
CA VAL A 77 -9.02 -21.33 10.89
C VAL A 77 -8.46 -19.94 11.16
N ILE A 78 -7.45 -19.87 12.01
CA ILE A 78 -6.65 -18.64 12.19
C ILE A 78 -5.94 -18.35 10.87
N ARG A 79 -5.97 -17.09 10.42
CA ARG A 79 -5.30 -16.66 9.19
C ARG A 79 -4.42 -15.45 9.45
N GLU A 80 -3.37 -15.33 8.65
CA GLU A 80 -2.60 -14.10 8.57
C GLU A 80 -3.40 -13.05 7.79
N VAL A 81 -3.29 -11.80 8.23
CA VAL A 81 -3.94 -10.64 7.61
C VAL A 81 -3.06 -10.16 6.47
N PRO A 82 -3.49 -10.31 5.21
CA PRO A 82 -2.72 -9.87 4.05
C PRO A 82 -2.64 -8.35 3.98
N THR A 83 -1.67 -7.85 3.20
CA THR A 83 -1.61 -6.41 2.92
C THR A 83 -2.78 -6.03 2.02
N ILE A 84 -3.49 -4.96 2.38
CA ILE A 84 -4.56 -4.40 1.58
C ILE A 84 -3.94 -3.41 0.60
N LEU A 85 -4.36 -3.46 -0.65
CA LEU A 85 -4.03 -2.50 -1.68
C LEU A 85 -5.21 -1.55 -1.85
N LEU A 86 -4.99 -0.28 -1.54
CA LEU A 86 -5.87 0.80 -1.94
C LEU A 86 -5.45 1.28 -3.32
N VAL A 87 -6.36 1.26 -4.29
CA VAL A 87 -6.16 1.85 -5.60
C VAL A 87 -7.17 2.97 -5.84
N MET A 88 -6.72 4.02 -6.53
CA MET A 88 -7.60 5.06 -7.05
C MET A 88 -7.54 5.09 -8.56
N LEU A 89 -8.73 5.12 -9.14
CA LEU A 89 -8.96 5.08 -10.57
C LEU A 89 -9.42 6.46 -11.05
N ASP A 90 -8.94 6.88 -12.22
CA ASP A 90 -9.48 8.05 -12.91
C ASP A 90 -10.80 7.72 -13.65
N LYS A 91 -11.39 8.72 -14.30
CA LYS A 91 -12.61 8.59 -15.13
C LYS A 91 -12.52 7.56 -16.26
N HIS A 92 -11.32 7.15 -16.65
CA HIS A 92 -11.05 6.14 -17.67
C HIS A 92 -10.76 4.77 -17.05
N GLN A 93 -11.03 4.58 -15.75
CA GLN A 93 -10.73 3.39 -14.98
C GLN A 93 -9.23 3.07 -14.92
N LYS A 94 -8.38 4.08 -15.12
CA LYS A 94 -6.94 3.91 -15.03
C LYS A 94 -6.46 4.09 -13.60
N ILE A 95 -5.66 3.15 -13.11
CA ILE A 95 -4.99 3.30 -11.80
C ILE A 95 -4.02 4.48 -11.89
N ILE A 96 -4.33 5.54 -11.16
CA ILE A 96 -3.50 6.75 -11.06
C ILE A 96 -2.73 6.82 -9.74
N PHE A 97 -3.15 6.01 -8.76
CA PHE A 97 -2.51 5.92 -7.46
C PHE A 97 -2.75 4.54 -6.83
N SER A 98 -1.76 4.05 -6.10
CA SER A 98 -1.84 2.82 -5.31
C SER A 98 -1.09 3.00 -3.99
N GLN A 99 -1.66 2.51 -2.90
CA GLN A 99 -1.02 2.52 -1.59
C GLN A 99 -1.26 1.20 -0.85
N ASP A 100 -0.20 0.72 -0.22
CA ASP A 100 -0.24 -0.44 0.66
C ASP A 100 -0.77 -0.02 2.04
N ILE A 101 -1.80 -0.72 2.52
CA ILE A 101 -2.37 -0.57 3.86
C ILE A 101 -2.04 -1.85 4.62
N VAL A 102 -1.23 -1.70 5.66
CA VAL A 102 -0.85 -2.79 6.56
C VAL A 102 -1.69 -2.69 7.82
N SER A 103 -2.39 -3.78 8.16
CA SER A 103 -3.11 -3.89 9.42
C SER A 103 -2.14 -3.96 10.60
N ASN A 104 -2.52 -3.36 11.73
CA ASN A 104 -1.77 -3.50 12.99
C ASN A 104 -1.79 -4.95 13.48
N GLU A 105 -2.95 -5.60 13.33
CA GLU A 105 -3.11 -7.02 13.63
C GLU A 105 -2.65 -7.84 12.43
N LYS A 106 -1.69 -8.74 12.66
CA LYS A 106 -1.13 -9.61 11.63
C LYS A 106 -1.85 -10.94 11.50
N VAL A 107 -2.64 -11.32 12.52
CA VAL A 107 -3.39 -12.57 12.57
C VAL A 107 -4.81 -12.28 13.01
N ILE A 108 -5.76 -13.08 12.52
CA ILE A 108 -7.17 -12.95 12.83
C ILE A 108 -7.78 -14.33 13.08
N ALA A 109 -8.42 -14.49 14.23
CA ALA A 109 -9.09 -15.72 14.61
C ALA A 109 -10.44 -15.91 13.88
N PRO A 110 -10.97 -17.13 13.80
CA PRO A 110 -12.31 -17.37 13.25
C PRO A 110 -13.39 -16.54 13.93
N GLY A 111 -14.23 -15.86 13.16
CA GLY A 111 -15.30 -14.99 13.62
C GLY A 111 -14.83 -13.63 14.17
N GLU A 112 -13.53 -13.38 14.20
CA GLU A 112 -12.98 -12.10 14.63
C GLU A 112 -13.13 -11.05 13.52
N THR A 113 -13.36 -9.80 13.93
CA THR A 113 -13.38 -8.64 13.05
C THR A 113 -12.38 -7.63 13.56
N ILE A 114 -11.45 -7.23 12.70
CA ILE A 114 -10.45 -6.22 13.01
C ILE A 114 -10.76 -4.94 12.25
N LYS A 115 -10.55 -3.80 12.92
CA LYS A 115 -10.69 -2.48 12.31
C LYS A 115 -9.32 -2.05 11.76
N VAL A 116 -9.27 -1.73 10.48
CA VAL A 116 -8.07 -1.22 9.81
C VAL A 116 -8.27 0.24 9.48
N THR A 117 -7.50 1.11 10.14
CA THR A 117 -7.48 2.54 9.84
C THR A 117 -6.41 2.83 8.80
N TYR A 118 -6.72 3.66 7.82
CA TYR A 118 -5.77 4.07 6.80
C TYR A 118 -5.81 5.56 6.54
N LEU A 119 -4.69 6.07 6.02
CA LEU A 119 -4.50 7.45 5.65
C LEU A 119 -3.78 7.49 4.31
N ALA A 120 -4.47 7.94 3.27
CA ALA A 120 -3.92 8.19 1.97
C ALA A 120 -3.77 9.70 1.75
N GLN A 121 -2.60 10.13 1.27
CA GLN A 121 -2.29 11.53 1.07
C GLN A 121 -1.67 11.74 -0.31
N GLY A 122 -1.82 12.95 -0.84
CA GLY A 122 -1.09 13.36 -2.05
C GLY A 122 -1.66 12.80 -3.34
N PHE A 123 -2.89 12.32 -3.34
CA PHE A 123 -3.52 11.83 -4.57
C PHE A 123 -4.07 12.97 -5.44
N PRO A 124 -4.09 12.78 -6.77
CA PRO A 124 -4.61 13.77 -7.70
C PRO A 124 -6.09 14.05 -7.46
N THR A 125 -6.52 15.28 -7.74
CA THR A 125 -7.94 15.66 -7.65
C THR A 125 -8.83 14.85 -8.60
N ASP A 126 -8.24 14.32 -9.69
CA ASP A 126 -8.89 13.58 -10.78
C ASP A 126 -9.27 12.12 -10.42
N ALA A 127 -8.98 11.67 -9.19
CA ALA A 127 -9.46 10.38 -8.68
C ALA A 127 -10.99 10.40 -8.54
N GLU A 128 -11.67 9.50 -9.24
CA GLU A 128 -13.14 9.37 -9.19
C GLU A 128 -13.58 8.12 -8.43
N THR A 129 -12.89 6.99 -8.63
CA THR A 129 -13.26 5.71 -8.02
C THR A 129 -12.17 5.24 -7.07
N LEU A 130 -12.61 4.71 -5.93
CA LEU A 130 -11.77 4.20 -4.86
C LEU A 130 -12.05 2.72 -4.70
N GLU A 131 -11.02 1.89 -4.74
CA GLU A 131 -11.17 0.45 -4.68
C GLU A 131 -10.15 -0.16 -3.73
N PHE A 132 -10.63 -1.10 -2.91
CA PHE A 132 -9.85 -1.82 -1.92
C PHE A 132 -9.82 -3.29 -2.30
N SER A 133 -8.61 -3.84 -2.41
CA SER A 133 -8.43 -5.25 -2.71
C SER A 133 -7.27 -5.80 -1.90
N TRP A 134 -7.18 -7.12 -1.81
CA TRP A 134 -5.97 -7.77 -1.33
C TRP A 134 -4.83 -7.59 -2.33
N LYS A 135 -3.63 -7.35 -1.81
CA LYS A 135 -2.40 -7.39 -2.59
C LYS A 135 -2.05 -8.84 -2.94
N PRO A 136 -1.81 -9.18 -4.23
CA PRO A 136 -1.37 -10.52 -4.64
C PRO A 136 0.04 -10.88 -4.14
#